data_AF-A0A9W9DIK7-F1
#
_entry.id   AF-A0A9W9DIK7-F1
#
_cell.length_a   1.000
_cell.length_b   1.000
_cell.length_c   1.000
_cell.angle_alpha   90.00
_cell.angle_beta   90.00
_cell.angle_gamma   90.00
#
_symmetry.space_group_name_H-M   'P 1'
#
loop_
_entity.id
_entity.type
_entity.pdbx_description
1 polymer ?
#
loop_
_entity_poly.entity_id
_entity_poly.type
_entity_poly.pdbx_seq_one_letter_code
_entity_poly.pdbx_strand_id
1 'polypeptide(L)'
;MSSSSATRIRREQDVQKAYDIQVQAGLEGAARFTAVGLGLSIVAHYTWPAFRRQRRPFKAFLLSMFCIAGVVFGAERALIAHEAQRRLEENTIRRTARLELTKKGIIPTETEIAKWREYSGR
;
A
#
# COMPACT_ATOMS: atom_id res chain seq x y z
N MET A 1 -15.16 13.60 26.83
CA MET A 1 -14.36 12.36 26.82
C MET A 1 -14.71 11.38 25.68
N SER A 2 -15.76 11.58 24.87
CA SER A 2 -16.12 10.66 23.76
C SER A 2 -15.34 10.82 22.44
N SER A 3 -14.64 11.94 22.19
CA SER A 3 -13.92 12.10 20.89
C SER A 3 -12.64 11.26 20.80
N SER A 4 -12.04 10.88 21.94
CA SER A 4 -10.81 10.08 21.98
C SER A 4 -11.03 8.65 21.50
N SER A 5 -12.13 8.02 21.92
CA SER A 5 -12.49 6.65 21.46
C SER A 5 -12.90 6.63 19.99
N ALA A 6 -13.71 7.60 19.54
CA ALA A 6 -14.12 7.69 18.13
C ALA A 6 -12.92 7.93 17.18
N THR A 7 -11.97 8.79 17.58
CA THR A 7 -10.75 9.04 16.82
C THR A 7 -9.85 7.79 16.76
N ARG A 8 -9.75 7.08 17.88
CA ARG A 8 -8.99 5.83 17.95
C ARG A 8 -9.58 4.74 17.04
N ILE A 9 -10.90 4.54 17.08
CA ILE A 9 -11.60 3.56 16.23
C ILE A 9 -11.39 3.89 14.76
N ARG A 10 -11.51 5.16 14.35
CA ARG A 10 -11.28 5.58 12.98
C ARG A 10 -9.83 5.31 12.53
N ARG A 11 -8.86 5.57 13.40
CA ARG A 11 -7.45 5.26 13.13
C ARG A 11 -7.21 3.76 13.00
N GLU A 12 -7.80 2.95 13.87
CA GLU A 12 -7.69 1.48 13.81
C GLU A 12 -8.30 0.94 12.51
N GLN A 13 -9.44 1.47 12.08
CA GLN A 13 -10.07 1.11 10.80
C GLN A 13 -9.21 1.51 9.60
N ASP A 14 -8.62 2.70 9.60
CA ASP A 14 -7.72 3.15 8.54
C ASP A 14 -6.47 2.25 8.45
N VAL A 15 -5.90 1.87 9.59
CA VAL A 15 -4.76 0.94 9.65
C VAL A 15 -5.15 -0.45 9.15
N GLN A 16 -6.31 -0.97 9.57
CA GLN A 16 -6.78 -2.28 9.14
C GLN A 16 -7.00 -2.30 7.62
N LYS A 17 -7.58 -1.24 7.06
CA LYS A 17 -7.79 -1.13 5.62
C LYS A 17 -6.47 -1.09 4.84
N ALA A 18 -5.48 -0.35 5.33
CA ALA A 18 -4.15 -0.33 4.71
C ALA A 18 -3.49 -1.71 4.77
N TYR A 19 -3.63 -2.42 5.89
CA TYR A 19 -3.12 -3.78 6.07
C TYR A 19 -3.78 -4.77 5.10
N ASP A 20 -5.10 -4.75 4.97
CA ASP A 20 -5.82 -5.67 4.08
C ASP A 20 -5.39 -5.48 2.61
N ILE A 21 -5.20 -4.22 2.18
CA ILE A 21 -4.67 -3.89 0.85
C ILE A 21 -3.26 -4.46 0.65
N GLN A 22 -2.38 -4.30 1.63
CA GLN A 22 -1.01 -4.83 1.57
C GLN A 22 -0.99 -6.35 1.51
N VAL A 23 -1.82 -7.03 2.32
CA VAL A 23 -1.89 -8.50 2.34
C VAL A 23 -2.37 -9.02 1.00
N GLN A 24 -3.45 -8.45 0.45
CA GLN A 24 -3.99 -8.87 -0.83
C GLN A 24 -2.98 -8.68 -1.97
N ALA A 25 -2.36 -7.50 -2.05
CA ALA A 25 -1.38 -7.20 -3.09
C ALA A 25 -0.07 -7.98 -2.90
N GLY A 26 0.33 -8.26 -1.65
CA GLY A 26 1.47 -9.10 -1.31
C GLY A 26 1.24 -10.54 -1.76
N LEU A 27 0.06 -11.11 -1.52
CA LEU A 27 -0.30 -12.45 -2.00
C LEU A 27 -0.28 -12.54 -3.52
N GLU A 28 -0.83 -11.53 -4.21
CA GLU A 28 -0.78 -11.47 -5.66
C GLU A 28 0.66 -11.35 -6.19
N GLY A 29 1.47 -10.49 -5.58
CA GLY A 29 2.89 -10.34 -5.91
C GLY A 29 3.68 -11.64 -5.67
N ALA A 30 3.42 -12.32 -4.55
CA ALA A 30 4.02 -13.61 -4.22
C ALA A 30 3.72 -14.65 -5.28
N ALA A 31 2.46 -14.78 -5.69
CA ALA A 31 2.04 -15.74 -6.70
C ALA A 31 2.73 -15.47 -8.05
N ARG A 32 2.75 -14.20 -8.50
CA ARG A 32 3.38 -13.79 -9.76
C ARG A 32 4.89 -14.06 -9.76
N PHE A 33 5.62 -13.63 -8.73
CA PHE A 33 7.06 -13.83 -8.67
C PHE A 33 7.44 -15.29 -8.44
N THR A 34 6.64 -16.05 -7.70
CA THR A 34 6.84 -17.50 -7.55
C THR A 34 6.69 -18.20 -8.90
N ALA A 35 5.69 -17.83 -9.70
CA ALA A 35 5.53 -18.37 -11.06
C ALA A 35 6.75 -18.05 -11.94
N VAL A 36 7.27 -16.82 -11.86
CA VAL A 36 8.51 -16.43 -12.56
C VAL A 36 9.72 -17.24 -12.07
N GLY A 37 9.90 -17.36 -10.74
CA GLY A 37 10.99 -18.13 -10.15
C GLY A 37 10.94 -19.61 -10.51
N LEU A 38 9.75 -20.21 -10.56
CA LEU A 38 9.54 -21.58 -11.04
C LEU A 38 9.93 -21.71 -12.51
N GLY A 39 9.46 -20.81 -13.37
CA GLY A 39 9.80 -20.80 -14.80
C GLY A 39 11.30 -20.70 -15.02
N LEU A 40 11.98 -19.77 -14.33
CA LEU A 40 13.42 -19.60 -14.40
C LEU A 40 14.17 -20.84 -13.90
N SER A 41 13.71 -21.46 -12.80
CA SER A 41 14.31 -22.67 -12.25
C SER A 41 14.18 -23.85 -13.22
N ILE A 42 13.03 -24.01 -13.89
CA ILE A 42 12.82 -25.03 -14.92
C ILE A 42 13.77 -24.81 -16.09
N VAL A 43 13.81 -23.60 -16.65
CA VAL A 43 14.69 -23.26 -17.77
C VAL A 43 16.15 -23.54 -17.40
N ALA A 44 16.62 -23.02 -16.26
CA ALA A 44 17.99 -23.21 -15.78
C ALA A 44 18.33 -24.69 -15.57
N HIS A 45 17.36 -25.53 -15.16
CA HIS A 45 17.57 -26.96 -15.00
C HIS A 45 17.89 -27.67 -16.33
N TYR A 46 17.23 -27.25 -17.41
CA TYR A 46 17.38 -27.86 -18.73
C TYR A 46 18.48 -27.22 -19.57
N THR A 47 18.85 -25.96 -19.34
CA THR A 47 19.90 -25.29 -20.12
C THR A 47 21.28 -25.36 -19.48
N TRP A 48 21.39 -25.38 -18.14
CA TRP A 48 22.68 -25.26 -17.45
C TRP A 48 23.06 -26.53 -16.67
N PRO A 49 24.13 -27.27 -17.08
CA PRO A 49 24.59 -28.46 -16.36
C PRO A 49 25.02 -28.21 -14.90
N ALA A 50 25.57 -27.03 -14.57
CA ALA A 50 25.94 -26.70 -13.19
C ALA A 50 24.70 -26.58 -12.29
N PHE A 51 23.66 -25.87 -12.74
CA PHE A 51 22.40 -25.75 -12.01
C PHE A 51 21.65 -27.09 -11.93
N ARG A 52 21.76 -27.93 -12.96
CA ARG A 52 21.21 -29.30 -12.93
C ARG A 52 21.80 -30.12 -11.78
N ARG A 53 23.11 -30.06 -11.58
CA ARG A 53 23.86 -30.78 -10.53
C ARG A 53 23.63 -30.24 -9.10
N GLN A 54 23.05 -29.06 -8.94
CA GLN A 54 22.76 -28.52 -7.61
C GLN A 54 21.69 -29.33 -6.86
N ARG A 55 21.84 -29.41 -5.54
CA ARG A 55 20.93 -30.10 -4.63
C ARG A 55 19.53 -29.48 -4.67
N ARG A 56 18.50 -30.33 -4.62
CA ARG A 56 17.07 -29.92 -4.58
C ARG A 56 16.74 -28.86 -3.51
N PRO A 57 17.22 -28.95 -2.23
CA PRO A 57 16.91 -27.93 -1.22
C PRO A 57 17.43 -26.53 -1.61
N PHE A 58 18.57 -26.43 -2.29
CA PHE A 58 19.10 -25.13 -2.71
C PHE A 58 18.20 -24.47 -3.77
N LYS A 59 17.61 -25.25 -4.67
CA LYS A 59 16.65 -24.74 -5.66
C LYS A 59 15.35 -24.27 -5.00
N ALA A 60 14.88 -25.00 -3.99
CA ALA A 60 13.72 -24.59 -3.20
C ALA A 60 14.00 -23.28 -2.43
N PHE A 61 15.20 -23.13 -1.87
CA PHE A 61 15.63 -21.89 -1.23
C PHE A 61 15.63 -20.70 -2.22
N LEU A 62 16.20 -20.88 -3.41
CA LEU A 62 16.15 -19.84 -4.45
C LEU A 62 14.71 -19.48 -4.80
N LEU A 63 13.83 -20.48 -4.94
CA LEU A 63 12.42 -20.23 -5.21
C LEU A 63 11.74 -19.44 -4.08
N SER A 64 12.04 -19.74 -2.81
CA SER A 64 11.49 -18.97 -1.69
C SER A 64 11.93 -17.51 -1.71
N MET A 65 13.13 -17.19 -2.21
CA MET A 65 13.58 -15.81 -2.37
C MET A 65 12.72 -15.04 -3.37
N PHE A 66 12.32 -15.67 -4.48
CA PHE A 66 11.38 -15.07 -5.43
C PHE A 66 10.01 -14.83 -4.78
N CYS A 67 9.50 -15.79 -4.01
CA CYS A 67 8.23 -15.64 -3.31
C CYS A 67 8.27 -14.45 -2.33
N ILE A 68 9.28 -14.38 -1.46
CA ILE A 68 9.45 -13.30 -0.49
C ILE A 68 9.58 -11.95 -1.19
N ALA A 69 10.39 -11.86 -2.25
CA ALA A 69 10.50 -10.65 -3.04
C ALA A 69 9.14 -10.22 -3.61
N GLY A 70 8.36 -11.16 -4.14
CA GLY A 70 7.01 -10.91 -4.63
C GLY A 70 6.07 -10.35 -3.57
N VAL A 71 6.08 -10.90 -2.36
CA VAL A 71 5.30 -10.39 -1.22
C VAL A 71 5.66 -8.94 -0.96
N VAL A 72 6.95 -8.64 -0.78
CA VAL A 72 7.43 -7.31 -0.37
C VAL A 72 7.11 -6.27 -1.44
N PHE A 73 7.50 -6.51 -2.70
CA PHE A 73 7.25 -5.55 -3.78
C PHE A 73 5.76 -5.39 -4.09
N GLY A 74 4.97 -6.45 -3.94
CA GLY A 74 3.52 -6.40 -4.09
C GLY A 74 2.86 -5.50 -3.05
N ALA A 75 3.18 -5.75 -1.77
CA ALA A 75 2.64 -4.99 -0.64
C ALA A 75 3.11 -3.52 -0.65
N GLU A 76 4.40 -3.28 -0.91
CA GLU A 76 4.96 -1.92 -0.95
C GLU A 76 4.34 -1.08 -2.07
N ARG A 77 4.21 -1.64 -3.28
CA ARG A 77 3.57 -0.95 -4.40
C ARG A 77 2.14 -0.53 -4.06
N ALA A 78 1.38 -1.42 -3.41
CA ALA A 78 0.00 -1.16 -3.05
C ALA A 78 -0.12 -0.11 -1.93
N LEU A 79 0.77 -0.16 -0.93
CA LEU A 79 0.82 0.86 0.12
C LEU A 79 1.11 2.25 -0.46
N ILE A 80 2.16 2.35 -1.29
CA ILE A 80 2.54 3.63 -1.91
C ILE A 80 1.39 4.17 -2.76
N ALA A 81 0.72 3.31 -3.54
CA ALA A 81 -0.43 3.72 -4.33
C ALA A 81 -1.60 4.21 -3.45
N HIS A 82 -1.87 3.51 -2.34
CA HIS A 82 -2.90 3.91 -1.38
C HIS A 82 -2.59 5.25 -0.73
N GLU A 83 -1.36 5.46 -0.26
CA GLU A 83 -0.92 6.73 0.32
C GLU A 83 -0.95 7.87 -0.70
N ALA A 84 -0.55 7.61 -1.95
CA ALA A 84 -0.61 8.60 -3.02
C ALA A 84 -2.06 9.05 -3.28
N GLN A 85 -3.00 8.10 -3.34
CA GLN A 85 -4.42 8.41 -3.46
C GLN A 85 -4.93 9.24 -2.28
N ARG A 86 -4.57 8.85 -1.04
CA ARG A 86 -4.96 9.60 0.17
C ARG A 86 -4.42 11.03 0.17
N ARG A 87 -3.16 11.23 -0.23
CA ARG A 87 -2.56 12.56 -0.36
C ARG A 87 -3.28 13.41 -1.42
N LEU A 88 -3.70 12.80 -2.53
CA LEU A 88 -4.47 13.49 -3.56
C LEU A 88 -5.86 13.90 -3.05
N GLU A 89 -6.57 13.02 -2.35
CA GLU A 89 -7.86 13.31 -1.71
C GLU A 89 -7.73 14.44 -0.68
N GLU A 90 -6.73 14.40 0.19
CA GLU A 90 -6.50 15.46 1.18
C GLU A 90 -6.17 16.80 0.51
N ASN A 91 -5.37 16.79 -0.54
CA ASN A 91 -5.02 18.00 -1.29
C ASN A 91 -6.21 18.61 -2.02
N THR A 92 -7.10 17.78 -2.61
CA THR A 92 -8.32 18.29 -3.25
C THR A 92 -9.26 18.91 -2.22
N ILE A 93 -9.44 18.26 -1.06
CA ILE A 93 -10.24 18.80 0.05
C ILE A 93 -9.67 20.13 0.54
N ARG A 94 -8.35 20.21 0.77
CA ARG A 94 -7.69 21.47 1.17
C ARG A 94 -7.87 22.57 0.12
N ARG A 95 -7.81 22.23 -1.16
CA ARG A 95 -8.05 23.18 -2.27
C ARG A 95 -9.50 23.68 -2.28
N THR A 96 -10.48 22.79 -2.09
CA THR A 96 -11.90 23.20 -2.01
C THR A 96 -12.16 24.06 -0.79
N ALA A 97 -11.59 23.69 0.37
CA ALA A 97 -11.73 24.46 1.61
C ALA A 97 -11.21 25.89 1.44
N ARG A 98 -10.00 26.03 0.85
CA ARG A 98 -9.40 27.34 0.56
C ARG A 98 -10.31 28.18 -0.34
N LEU A 99 -10.83 27.61 -1.42
CA LEU A 99 -11.72 28.32 -2.35
C LEU A 99 -13.02 28.78 -1.67
N GLU A 100 -13.65 27.92 -0.88
CA GLU A 100 -14.91 28.24 -0.19
C GLU A 100 -14.72 29.28 0.93
N LEU A 101 -13.62 29.19 1.69
CA LEU A 101 -13.28 30.15 2.74
C LEU A 101 -12.95 31.53 2.15
N THR A 102 -12.15 31.58 1.07
CA THR A 102 -11.85 32.83 0.37
C THR A 102 -13.10 33.47 -0.23
N LYS A 103 -14.04 32.69 -0.79
CA LYS A 103 -15.34 33.21 -1.25
C LYS A 103 -16.15 33.87 -0.13
N LYS A 104 -16.00 33.40 1.11
CA LYS A 104 -16.63 33.97 2.30
C LYS A 104 -15.84 35.15 2.91
N GLY A 105 -14.73 35.56 2.29
CA GLY A 105 -13.85 36.61 2.80
C GLY A 105 -13.03 36.18 4.02
N ILE A 106 -12.97 34.89 4.33
CA ILE A 106 -12.25 34.33 5.48
C ILE A 106 -10.85 33.93 5.03
N ILE A 107 -9.83 34.31 5.80
CA ILE A 107 -8.44 33.90 5.55
C ILE A 107 -8.33 32.40 5.83
N PRO A 108 -7.92 31.57 4.85
CA PRO A 108 -7.88 30.12 5.02
C PRO A 108 -6.67 29.69 5.85
N THR A 109 -6.80 29.79 7.17
CA THR A 109 -5.85 29.22 8.14
C THR A 109 -6.17 27.75 8.39
N GLU A 110 -5.21 26.98 8.92
CA GLU A 110 -5.42 25.56 9.27
C GLU A 110 -6.58 25.37 10.27
N THR A 111 -6.79 26.33 11.18
CA THR A 111 -7.90 26.33 12.14
C THR A 111 -9.25 26.53 11.46
N GLU A 112 -9.34 27.43 10.49
CA GLU A 112 -10.60 27.68 9.75
C GLU A 112 -10.90 26.55 8.75
N ILE A 113 -9.87 25.92 8.18
CA ILE A 113 -10.03 24.70 7.36
C ILE A 113 -10.54 23.54 8.21
N ALA A 114 -10.04 23.38 9.45
CA ALA A 114 -10.53 22.36 10.37
C ALA A 114 -12.00 22.60 10.74
N LYS A 115 -12.39 23.84 11.08
CA LYS A 115 -13.79 24.21 11.32
C LYS A 115 -14.66 23.96 10.10
N TRP A 116 -14.22 24.40 8.92
CA TRP A 116 -14.94 24.15 7.66
C TRP A 116 -15.19 22.66 7.43
N ARG A 117 -14.21 21.83 7.76
CA ARG A 117 -14.29 20.37 7.65
C ARG A 117 -15.36 19.78 8.57
N GLU A 118 -15.39 20.24 9.82
CA GLU A 118 -16.41 19.86 10.81
C GLU A 118 -17.82 20.29 10.36
N TYR A 119 -17.99 21.53 9.89
CA TYR A 119 -19.27 22.04 9.39
C TYR A 119 -19.74 21.32 8.12
N SER A 120 -18.82 20.96 7.23
CA SER A 120 -19.14 20.34 5.95
C SER A 120 -19.43 18.84 6.07
N GLY A 121 -19.15 18.22 7.23
CA GLY A 121 -19.30 16.78 7.46
C GLY A 121 -18.43 15.90 6.54
N ARG A 122 -17.32 16.44 6.01
CA ARG A 122 -16.44 15.78 5.02
C ARG A 122 -15.05 15.43 5.57
#